data_AF-A0A2S5CMX2-F1
#
_entry.id   AF-A0A2S5CMX2-F1
#
_cell.length_a   1.000
_cell.length_b   1.000
_cell.length_c   1.000
_cell.angle_alpha   90.00
_cell.angle_beta   90.00
_cell.angle_gamma   90.00
#
_symmetry.space_group_name_H-M   'P 1'
#
loop_
_entity.id
_entity.type
_entity.pdbx_description
1 polymer ?
#
loop_
_entity_poly.entity_id
_entity_poly.type
_entity_poly.pdbx_seq_one_letter_code
_entity_poly.pdbx_strand_id
1 'polypeptide(L)'
;MMSKAILQKSGVLAVLAVFLPACDPILSIEGSFWPAWIICILAGLATSMVLMWQLVRYRLAAHLGSPLLIVPSLWALCTFSIWLLFYST
;
A
#
# COMPACT_ATOMS: atom_id res chain seq x y z
N MET A 1 -20.47 -10.60 -39.45
CA MET A 1 -19.36 -11.07 -38.58
C MET A 1 -18.23 -10.04 -38.41
N MET A 2 -17.99 -9.09 -39.32
CA MET A 2 -16.90 -8.10 -39.23
C MET A 2 -17.05 -6.98 -38.18
N SER A 3 -18.27 -6.64 -37.72
CA SER A 3 -18.48 -5.52 -36.78
C SER A 3 -18.04 -5.78 -35.34
N LYS A 4 -18.03 -7.05 -34.90
CA LYS A 4 -17.58 -7.41 -33.53
C LYS A 4 -16.07 -7.21 -33.36
N ALA A 5 -15.29 -7.46 -34.41
CA ALA A 5 -13.84 -7.36 -34.40
C ALA A 5 -13.35 -5.91 -34.19
N ILE A 6 -14.09 -4.91 -34.71
CA ILE A 6 -13.75 -3.49 -34.59
C ILE A 6 -14.04 -2.97 -33.18
N LEU A 7 -15.19 -3.35 -32.59
CA LEU A 7 -15.53 -3.06 -31.19
C LEU A 7 -14.55 -3.72 -30.22
N GLN A 8 -14.16 -4.97 -30.47
CA GLN A 8 -13.18 -5.68 -29.64
C GLN A 8 -11.79 -5.04 -29.71
N LYS A 9 -11.37 -4.56 -30.89
CA LYS A 9 -10.11 -3.80 -31.05
C LYS A 9 -10.11 -2.48 -30.29
N SER A 10 -11.26 -1.79 -30.26
CA SER A 10 -11.42 -0.51 -29.56
C SER A 10 -11.41 -0.69 -28.03
N GLY A 11 -12.03 -1.75 -27.52
CA GLY A 11 -11.98 -2.09 -26.10
C GLY A 11 -10.57 -2.44 -25.61
N VAL A 12 -9.79 -3.16 -26.42
CA VAL A 12 -8.39 -3.48 -26.11
C VAL A 12 -7.51 -2.23 -26.09
N LEU A 13 -7.72 -1.29 -27.03
CA LEU A 13 -7.02 0.00 -27.05
C LEU A 13 -7.36 0.89 -25.85
N ALA A 14 -8.62 0.90 -25.42
CA ALA A 14 -9.05 1.65 -24.23
C ALA A 14 -8.44 1.08 -22.95
N VAL A 15 -8.41 -0.26 -22.81
CA VAL A 15 -7.75 -0.93 -21.68
C VAL A 15 -6.24 -0.67 -21.71
N LEU A 16 -5.58 -0.79 -22.87
CA LEU A 16 -4.16 -0.44 -22.99
C LEU A 16 -3.90 1.01 -22.58
N ALA A 17 -4.70 1.97 -23.06
CA ALA A 17 -4.54 3.39 -22.76
C ALA A 17 -4.65 3.71 -21.26
N VAL A 18 -5.45 2.95 -20.51
CA VAL A 18 -5.56 3.07 -19.04
C VAL A 18 -4.33 2.46 -18.32
N PHE A 19 -3.68 1.45 -18.91
CA PHE A 19 -2.48 0.83 -18.36
C PHE A 19 -1.17 1.51 -18.80
N LEU A 20 -1.16 2.30 -19.87
CA LEU A 20 0.02 3.07 -20.29
C LEU A 20 0.57 4.02 -19.20
N PRO A 21 -0.24 4.77 -18.41
CA PRO A 21 0.28 5.60 -17.31
C PRO A 21 0.77 4.78 -16.11
N ALA A 22 0.70 3.44 -16.13
CA ALA A 22 1.33 2.62 -15.09
C ALA A 22 2.85 2.44 -15.32
N CYS A 23 3.37 2.77 -16.51
CA CYS A 23 4.79 2.68 -16.82
C CYS A 23 5.62 3.84 -16.26
N ASP A 24 4.99 4.96 -15.94
CA ASP A 24 5.59 6.09 -15.26
C ASP A 24 4.60 6.62 -14.23
N PRO A 25 4.89 6.56 -12.92
CA PRO A 25 4.01 7.15 -11.93
C PRO A 25 4.18 8.67 -12.01
N ILE A 26 3.49 9.27 -12.96
CA ILE A 26 3.48 10.71 -13.22
C ILE A 26 2.88 11.50 -12.05
N LEU A 27 2.18 10.82 -11.14
CA LEU A 27 1.83 11.34 -9.82
C LEU A 27 2.67 10.64 -8.75
N SER A 28 3.80 11.25 -8.42
CA SER A 28 4.48 10.96 -7.15
C SER A 28 3.70 11.69 -6.04
N ILE A 29 2.88 10.95 -5.28
CA ILE A 29 2.35 11.46 -4.00
C ILE A 29 3.55 11.62 -3.07
N GLU A 30 3.69 12.78 -2.43
CA GLU A 30 4.82 13.26 -1.61
C GLU A 30 5.70 12.15 -0.97
N GLY A 31 6.81 11.77 -1.61
CA GLY A 31 7.73 10.77 -1.06
C GLY A 31 7.25 9.31 -1.09
N SER A 32 6.10 9.00 -1.73
CA SER A 32 5.69 7.63 -2.07
C SER A 32 6.49 7.04 -3.22
N PHE A 33 7.38 7.82 -3.84
CA PHE A 33 8.32 7.36 -4.84
C PHE A 33 9.63 6.83 -4.21
N TRP A 34 10.34 6.00 -4.96
CA TRP A 34 11.60 5.39 -4.51
C TRP A 34 12.63 6.48 -4.14
N PRO A 35 13.38 6.39 -3.00
CA PRO A 35 13.50 5.28 -2.05
C PRO A 35 12.73 5.45 -0.72
N ALA A 36 12.12 6.61 -0.50
CA ALA A 36 11.48 6.99 0.76
C ALA A 36 10.41 5.99 1.23
N TRP A 37 9.56 5.52 0.30
CA TRP A 37 8.52 4.55 0.60
C TRP A 37 9.03 3.22 1.16
N ILE A 38 10.16 2.71 0.64
CA ILE A 38 10.77 1.48 1.16
C ILE A 38 11.25 1.68 2.59
N ILE A 39 11.84 2.84 2.88
CA ILE A 39 12.28 3.19 4.24
C ILE A 39 11.06 3.24 5.18
N CYS A 40 9.95 3.85 4.76
CA CYS A 40 8.70 3.88 5.54
C CYS A 40 8.15 2.48 5.81
N ILE A 41 8.12 1.60 4.81
CA ILE A 41 7.64 0.21 4.96
C ILE A 41 8.50 -0.56 5.96
N LEU A 42 9.82 -0.46 5.84
CA LEU A 42 10.76 -1.18 6.71
C LEU A 42 10.72 -0.63 8.14
N ALA A 43 10.72 0.69 8.31
CA ALA A 43 10.58 1.33 9.61
C ALA A 43 9.21 1.04 10.24
N GLY A 44 8.15 1.04 9.43
CA GLY A 44 6.79 0.66 9.82
C GLY A 44 6.71 -0.79 10.28
N LEU A 45 7.40 -1.70 9.59
CA LEU A 45 7.49 -3.11 9.98
C LEU A 45 8.15 -3.27 11.34
N ALA A 46 9.34 -2.68 11.53
CA ALA A 46 10.08 -2.72 12.79
C ALA A 46 9.23 -2.15 13.94
N THR A 47 8.60 -1.00 13.72
CA THR A 47 7.74 -0.34 14.72
C THR A 47 6.51 -1.19 15.05
N SER A 48 5.87 -1.79 14.05
CA SER A 48 4.72 -2.68 14.26
C SER A 48 5.07 -3.94 15.03
N MET A 49 6.26 -4.51 14.82
CA MET A 49 6.74 -5.66 15.60
C MET A 49 6.91 -5.30 17.08
N VAL A 50 7.51 -4.14 17.36
CA VAL A 50 7.66 -3.64 18.73
C VAL A 50 6.30 -3.41 19.37
N LEU A 51 5.36 -2.75 18.67
CA LEU A 51 4.01 -2.52 19.18
C LEU A 51 3.25 -3.83 19.43
N MET A 52 3.33 -4.81 18.52
CA MET A 52 2.71 -6.12 18.73
C MET A 52 3.31 -6.84 19.93
N TRP A 53 4.63 -6.76 20.11
CA TRP A 53 5.28 -7.34 21.28
C TRP A 53 4.77 -6.72 22.58
N GLN A 54 4.57 -5.40 22.62
CA GLN A 54 3.96 -4.72 23.76
C GLN A 54 2.51 -5.16 23.98
N LEU A 55 1.69 -5.25 22.92
CA LEU A 55 0.29 -5.69 23.00
C LEU A 55 0.17 -7.12 23.56
N VAL A 56 1.09 -8.01 23.19
CA VAL A 56 1.16 -9.36 23.74
C VAL A 56 1.61 -9.32 25.21
N ARG A 57 2.62 -8.50 25.54
CA ARG A 57 3.13 -8.36 26.92
C ARG A 57 2.05 -7.89 27.89
N TYR A 58 1.20 -6.97 27.47
CA TYR A 58 0.08 -6.47 28.28
C TYR A 58 -1.19 -7.34 28.20
N ARG A 59 -1.14 -8.49 27.51
CA ARG A 59 -2.30 -9.38 27.24
C ARG A 59 -3.47 -8.71 26.51
N LEU A 60 -3.22 -7.55 25.87
CA LEU A 60 -4.21 -6.86 25.04
C LEU A 60 -4.46 -7.63 23.76
N ALA A 61 -3.44 -8.29 23.20
CA ALA A 61 -3.55 -9.05 21.96
C ALA A 61 -4.72 -10.07 21.96
N ALA A 62 -5.08 -10.64 23.11
CA ALA A 62 -6.22 -11.55 23.25
C ALA A 62 -7.60 -10.89 23.00
N HIS A 63 -7.68 -9.57 23.14
CA HIS A 63 -8.91 -8.79 22.96
C HIS A 63 -9.05 -8.19 21.55
N LEU A 64 -7.97 -8.16 20.75
CA LEU A 64 -7.96 -7.48 19.45
C LEU A 64 -8.57 -8.32 18.31
N GLY A 65 -8.97 -9.57 18.55
CA GLY A 65 -9.58 -10.45 17.54
C GLY A 65 -8.57 -11.24 16.72
N SER A 66 -8.78 -11.36 15.41
CA SER A 66 -7.98 -12.23 14.53
C SER A 66 -6.59 -11.65 14.24
N PRO A 67 -5.49 -12.36 14.58
CA PRO A 67 -4.11 -11.92 14.31
C PRO A 67 -3.85 -11.61 12.84
N LEU A 68 -4.53 -12.32 11.94
CA LEU A 68 -4.42 -12.14 10.49
C LEU A 68 -4.83 -10.75 10.01
N LEU A 69 -5.71 -10.05 10.73
CA LEU A 69 -6.09 -8.68 10.39
C LEU A 69 -5.28 -7.66 11.18
N ILE A 70 -5.00 -7.95 12.46
CA ILE A 70 -4.31 -6.99 13.34
C ILE A 70 -2.88 -6.76 12.87
N VAL A 71 -2.13 -7.81 12.52
CA VAL A 71 -0.73 -7.66 12.11
C VAL A 71 -0.57 -6.79 10.86
N PRO A 72 -1.26 -7.05 9.73
CA PRO A 72 -1.13 -6.21 8.55
C PRO A 72 -1.73 -4.81 8.74
N SER A 73 -2.82 -4.66 9.51
CA SER A 73 -3.39 -3.33 9.77
C SER A 73 -2.47 -2.46 10.65
N LEU A 74 -1.86 -3.05 11.68
CA LEU A 74 -0.89 -2.36 12.53
C LEU A 74 0.35 -1.96 11.73
N TRP A 75 0.82 -2.85 10.85
CA TRP A 75 1.93 -2.55 9.95
C TRP A 75 1.61 -1.42 8.97
N ALA A 76 0.44 -1.47 8.33
CA ALA A 76 -0.02 -0.41 7.45
C ALA A 76 -0.13 0.92 8.20
N LEU A 77 -0.75 0.92 9.39
CA LEU A 77 -0.88 2.11 10.23
C LEU A 77 0.48 2.72 10.58
N CYS A 78 1.44 1.91 11.03
CA CYS A 78 2.79 2.38 11.34
C CYS A 78 3.49 2.95 10.10
N THR A 79 3.39 2.26 8.96
CA THR A 79 3.99 2.70 7.69
C THR A 79 3.42 4.05 7.25
N PHE A 80 2.10 4.19 7.25
CA PHE A 80 1.44 5.44 6.88
C PHE A 80 1.69 6.56 7.89
N SER A 81 1.73 6.27 9.19
CA SER A 81 2.07 7.28 10.21
C SER A 81 3.48 7.81 10.00
N ILE A 82 4.47 6.94 9.76
CA ILE A 82 5.85 7.37 9.47
C ILE A 82 5.88 8.17 8.17
N TRP A 83 5.21 7.69 7.12
CA TRP A 83 5.18 8.41 5.85
C TRP A 83 4.57 9.82 6.00
N LEU A 84 3.43 9.95 6.67
CA LEU A 84 2.78 11.24 6.91
C LEU A 84 3.63 12.18 7.77
N LEU A 85 4.29 11.67 8.81
CA LEU A 85 5.09 12.51 9.71
C LEU A 85 6.38 13.04 9.07
N PHE A 86 6.98 12.30 8.13
CA PHE A 86 8.28 12.65 7.56
C PHE A 86 8.23 13.14 6.11
N TYR A 87 7.18 12.83 5.36
CA TYR A 87 7.12 13.09 3.92
C TYR A 87 5.88 13.87 3.46
N SER A 88 4.86 14.07 4.31
CA SER A 88 3.64 14.83 3.96
C SER A 88 3.72 16.32 4.33
N THR A 89 4.93 16.86 4.53
CA THR A 89 5.21 18.25 4.92
C THR A 89 6.11 18.92 3.91
#